data_AF-A0AA42W9Q2-F1
#
_entry.id   AF-A0AA42W9Q2-F1
#
_cell.length_a   1.000
_cell.length_b   1.000
_cell.length_c   1.000
_cell.angle_alpha   90.00
_cell.angle_beta   90.00
_cell.angle_gamma   90.00
#
_symmetry.space_group_name_H-M   'P 1'
#
loop_
_entity.id
_entity.type
_entity.pdbx_description
1 polymer ?
#
loop_
_entity_poly.entity_id
_entity_poly.type
_entity_poly.pdbx_seq_one_letter_code
_entity_poly.pdbx_strand_id
1 'polypeptide(L)'
;MAFVWKSGGWYDKAPGGYEVEPQYKAELMAGQIVGYFIATAEDGRPYLERRPGPTDEQLAQSVRADRDELLRQTDWTQAGDVPLALRKSYRDYRQALRDMTGQEGFPRNVVFPEMPNEQQ
;
A
#
# COMPACT_ATOMS: atom_id res chain seq x y z
N MET A 1 22.33 -4.06 -28.06
CA MET A 1 22.28 -5.21 -27.13
C MET A 1 20.88 -5.78 -27.21
N ALA A 2 20.73 -7.10 -27.36
CA ALA A 2 19.43 -7.75 -27.31
C ALA A 2 19.03 -7.94 -25.84
N PHE A 3 17.79 -7.63 -25.49
CA PHE A 3 17.25 -7.89 -24.16
C PHE A 3 16.25 -9.03 -24.27
N VAL A 4 16.26 -9.93 -23.30
CA VAL A 4 15.35 -11.07 -23.27
C VAL A 4 14.40 -10.91 -22.08
N TRP A 5 13.10 -10.93 -22.34
CA TRP A 5 12.07 -10.98 -21.32
C TRP A 5 11.71 -12.43 -21.00
N LYS A 6 11.67 -12.80 -19.73
CA LYS A 6 11.20 -14.12 -19.30
C LYS A 6 10.63 -14.05 -17.90
N SER A 7 9.44 -14.61 -17.70
CA SER A 7 8.83 -14.81 -16.37
C SER A 7 8.83 -13.56 -15.48
N GLY A 8 8.57 -12.37 -16.04
CA GLY A 8 8.52 -11.12 -15.26
C GLY A 8 9.84 -10.36 -15.13
N GLY A 9 10.92 -10.81 -15.77
CA GLY A 9 12.26 -10.22 -15.65
C GLY A 9 12.96 -9.96 -16.98
N TRP A 10 13.90 -9.01 -16.94
CA TRP A 10 14.83 -8.71 -18.04
C TRP A 10 16.16 -9.44 -17.86
N TYR A 11 16.64 -10.09 -18.92
CA TYR A 11 17.88 -10.86 -18.94
C TYR A 11 18.71 -10.51 -20.19
N ASP A 12 20.02 -10.70 -20.11
CA ASP A 12 20.90 -10.55 -21.28
C ASP A 12 20.74 -11.73 -22.25
N LYS A 13 20.52 -12.93 -21.72
CA LYS A 13 20.16 -14.15 -22.47
C LYS A 13 19.31 -15.05 -21.59
N ALA A 14 18.19 -15.55 -22.12
CA ALA A 14 17.37 -16.54 -21.44
C ALA A 14 16.77 -17.54 -22.45
N PRO A 15 17.07 -18.84 -22.35
CA PRO A 15 16.46 -19.85 -23.23
C PRO A 15 14.94 -19.83 -23.13
N GLY A 16 14.25 -19.77 -24.28
CA GLY A 16 12.79 -19.69 -24.34
C GLY A 16 12.22 -18.37 -23.78
N GLY A 17 13.04 -17.32 -23.66
CA GLY A 17 12.57 -15.97 -23.39
C GLY A 17 12.27 -15.21 -24.69
N TYR A 18 11.47 -14.16 -24.57
CA TYR A 18 11.08 -13.32 -25.71
C TYR A 18 12.15 -12.25 -25.96
N GLU A 19 12.70 -12.20 -27.17
CA GLU A 19 13.66 -11.15 -27.55
C GLU A 19 12.94 -9.81 -27.76
N VAL A 20 13.46 -8.77 -27.13
CA VAL A 20 12.87 -7.43 -27.11
C VAL A 20 13.86 -6.42 -27.65
N GLU A 21 13.38 -5.60 -28.59
CA GLU A 21 14.12 -4.46 -29.12
C GLU A 21 14.32 -3.37 -28.05
N PRO A 22 15.46 -2.65 -28.05
CA PRO A 22 15.73 -1.62 -27.05
C PRO A 22 14.66 -0.54 -26.94
N GLN A 23 14.05 -0.13 -28.05
CA GLN A 23 12.99 0.88 -28.07
C GLN A 23 11.71 0.36 -27.40
N TYR A 24 11.27 -0.85 -27.74
CA TYR A 24 10.09 -1.45 -27.11
C TYR A 24 10.31 -1.68 -25.61
N LYS A 25 11.52 -2.10 -25.21
CA LYS A 25 11.89 -2.14 -23.79
C LYS A 25 11.78 -0.76 -23.14
N ALA A 26 12.28 0.30 -23.78
CA ALA A 26 12.20 1.66 -23.23
C ALA A 26 10.74 2.11 -23.03
N GLU A 27 9.84 1.79 -23.96
CA GLU A 27 8.40 2.06 -23.84
C GLU A 27 7.77 1.30 -22.66
N LEU A 28 8.09 0.01 -22.52
CA LEU A 28 7.64 -0.81 -21.40
C LEU A 28 8.15 -0.27 -20.05
N MET A 29 9.40 0.16 -20.00
CA MET A 29 9.99 0.77 -18.79
C MET A 29 9.36 2.14 -18.50
N ALA A 30 9.06 2.95 -19.52
CA ALA A 30 8.34 4.21 -19.34
C ALA A 30 6.90 3.98 -18.82
N GLY A 31 6.24 2.91 -19.26
CA GLY A 31 4.95 2.48 -18.74
C GLY A 31 4.95 2.25 -17.22
N GLN A 32 6.03 1.70 -16.67
CA GLN A 32 6.20 1.52 -15.22
C GLN A 32 6.17 2.85 -14.45
N ILE A 33 6.74 3.90 -15.04
CA ILE A 33 6.76 5.24 -14.43
C ILE A 33 5.34 5.83 -14.38
N VAL A 34 4.49 5.52 -15.37
CA VAL A 34 3.12 6.05 -15.47
C VAL A 34 2.05 5.09 -14.92
N GLY A 35 2.44 4.14 -14.06
CA GLY A 35 1.51 3.29 -13.31
C GLY A 35 1.02 2.03 -14.03
N TYR A 36 1.72 1.60 -15.08
CA TYR A 36 1.53 0.29 -15.70
C TYR A 36 2.53 -0.70 -15.12
N PHE A 37 2.25 -1.99 -15.23
CA PHE A 37 3.22 -3.03 -14.98
C PHE A 37 3.52 -3.77 -16.27
N ILE A 38 4.72 -4.34 -16.36
CA ILE A 38 5.09 -5.20 -17.48
C ILE A 38 4.60 -6.60 -17.14
N ALA A 39 3.57 -7.05 -17.84
CA ALA A 39 3.01 -8.39 -17.73
C ALA A 39 3.62 -9.31 -18.81
N THR A 40 3.41 -10.61 -18.67
CA THR A 40 3.82 -11.61 -19.68
C THR A 40 2.56 -12.17 -20.32
N ALA A 41 2.45 -12.06 -21.65
CA ALA A 41 1.35 -12.64 -22.41
C ALA A 41 1.52 -14.17 -22.50
N GLU A 42 0.48 -14.88 -22.96
CA GLU A 42 0.51 -16.34 -23.11
C GLU A 42 1.64 -16.83 -24.03
N ASP A 43 2.01 -16.00 -25.02
CA ASP A 43 3.12 -16.25 -25.96
C ASP A 43 4.50 -15.88 -25.40
N GLY A 44 4.58 -15.42 -24.15
CA GLY A 44 5.80 -14.99 -23.48
C GLY A 44 6.20 -13.54 -23.75
N ARG A 45 5.44 -12.79 -24.56
CA ARG A 45 5.76 -11.40 -24.90
C ARG A 45 5.48 -10.46 -23.73
N PRO A 46 6.37 -9.49 -23.43
CA PRO A 46 6.04 -8.46 -22.46
C PRO A 46 5.04 -7.47 -23.04
N TYR A 47 4.10 -7.00 -22.22
CA TYR A 47 3.17 -5.93 -22.57
C TYR A 47 2.84 -5.08 -21.35
N LEU A 48 2.37 -3.85 -21.58
CA LEU A 48 1.88 -2.98 -20.52
C LEU A 48 0.46 -3.37 -20.14
N GLU A 49 0.27 -3.65 -18.87
CA GLU A 49 -1.04 -3.91 -18.30
C GLU A 49 -1.32 -2.91 -17.17
N ARG A 50 -2.56 -2.43 -17.10
CA ARG A 50 -3.01 -1.58 -15.98
C ARG A 50 -3.71 -2.47 -14.97
N ARG A 51 -3.11 -2.62 -13.79
CA ARG A 51 -3.73 -3.42 -12.72
C ARG A 51 -4.84 -2.54 -12.15
N PRO A 52 -6.05 -3.08 -11.96
CA PRO A 52 -7.04 -2.34 -11.18
C PRO A 52 -6.41 -2.01 -9.83
N GLY A 53 -6.58 -0.77 -9.39
CA GLY A 53 -6.23 -0.39 -8.03
C GLY A 53 -7.03 -1.22 -7.02
N PRO A 54 -6.67 -1.16 -5.72
CA PRO A 54 -7.44 -1.84 -4.70
C PRO A 54 -8.90 -1.39 -4.74
N THR A 55 -9.81 -2.33 -4.52
CA THR A 55 -11.24 -2.01 -4.39
C THR A 55 -11.48 -1.20 -3.12
N ASP A 56 -12.62 -0.52 -3.05
CA ASP A 56 -13.01 0.22 -1.85
C ASP A 56 -13.07 -0.72 -0.63
N GLU A 57 -13.52 -1.97 -0.80
CA GLU A 57 -13.51 -2.95 0.28
C GLU A 57 -12.08 -3.32 0.74
N GLN A 58 -11.13 -3.49 -0.19
CA GLN A 58 -9.73 -3.75 0.16
C GLN A 58 -9.11 -2.56 0.91
N LEU A 59 -9.42 -1.33 0.48
CA LEU A 59 -8.99 -0.11 1.17
C LEU A 59 -9.63 -0.03 2.56
N ALA A 60 -10.93 -0.29 2.68
CA ALA A 60 -11.64 -0.29 3.95
C ALA A 60 -11.07 -1.31 4.94
N GLN A 61 -10.71 -2.51 4.45
CA GLN A 61 -10.05 -3.54 5.24
C GLN A 61 -8.68 -3.08 5.72
N SER A 62 -7.85 -2.47 4.84
CA SER A 62 -6.56 -1.91 5.22
C SER A 62 -6.70 -0.84 6.32
N VAL A 63 -7.59 0.14 6.13
CA VAL A 63 -7.80 1.22 7.12
C VAL A 63 -8.28 0.66 8.46
N ARG A 64 -9.17 -0.33 8.46
CA ARG A 64 -9.64 -0.99 9.69
C ARG A 64 -8.51 -1.77 10.38
N ALA A 65 -7.65 -2.45 9.62
CA ALA A 65 -6.51 -3.17 10.16
C ALA A 65 -5.50 -2.20 10.81
N ASP A 66 -5.19 -1.09 10.15
CA ASP A 66 -4.30 -0.05 10.69
C ASP A 66 -4.88 0.57 11.97
N ARG A 67 -6.19 0.87 11.98
CA ARG A 67 -6.90 1.33 13.17
C ARG A 67 -6.78 0.32 14.32
N ASP A 68 -7.03 -0.95 14.05
CA ASP A 68 -7.02 -2.00 15.05
C ASP A 68 -5.61 -2.21 15.63
N GLU A 69 -4.58 -2.09 14.81
CA GLU A 69 -3.19 -2.12 15.26
C GLU A 69 -2.85 -0.92 16.15
N LEU A 70 -3.26 0.30 15.78
CA LEU A 70 -3.06 1.50 16.63
C LEU A 70 -3.83 1.41 17.95
N LEU A 71 -5.04 0.84 17.95
CA LEU A 71 -5.78 0.54 19.17
C LEU A 71 -5.05 -0.51 20.01
N ARG A 72 -4.45 -1.55 19.39
CA ARG A 72 -3.69 -2.56 20.13
C ARG A 72 -2.42 -1.96 20.75
N GLN A 73 -1.67 -1.16 20.01
CA GLN A 73 -0.44 -0.51 20.49
C GLN A 73 -0.68 0.45 21.65
N THR A 74 -1.85 1.09 21.69
CA THR A 74 -2.21 2.05 22.74
C THR A 74 -3.06 1.45 23.85
N ASP A 75 -3.25 0.13 23.90
CA ASP A 75 -4.15 -0.49 24.86
C ASP A 75 -3.67 -0.35 26.32
N TRP A 76 -2.36 -0.46 26.52
CA TRP A 76 -1.70 -0.30 27.82
C TRP A 76 -2.03 1.05 28.50
N THR A 77 -2.31 2.10 27.71
CA THR A 77 -2.62 3.46 28.22
C THR A 77 -3.92 3.53 29.00
N GLN A 78 -4.78 2.51 28.89
CA GLN A 78 -6.07 2.45 29.57
C GLN A 78 -5.99 1.76 30.94
N ALA A 79 -4.84 1.22 31.31
CA ALA A 79 -4.61 0.62 32.61
C ALA A 79 -4.72 1.65 33.75
N GLY A 80 -5.10 1.18 34.95
CA GLY A 80 -5.40 2.05 36.09
C GLY A 80 -4.18 2.69 36.75
N ASP A 81 -3.00 2.17 36.47
CA ASP A 81 -1.68 2.64 36.90
C ASP A 81 -1.13 3.77 36.00
N VAL A 82 -1.74 4.01 34.83
CA VAL A 82 -1.35 5.09 33.93
C VAL A 82 -1.79 6.46 34.48
N PRO A 83 -0.92 7.49 34.45
CA PRO A 83 -1.28 8.85 34.84
C PRO A 83 -2.57 9.33 34.18
N LEU A 84 -3.45 9.99 34.96
CA LEU A 84 -4.78 10.39 34.48
C LEU A 84 -4.73 11.27 33.22
N ALA A 85 -3.75 12.18 33.13
CA ALA A 85 -3.57 13.05 31.98
C ALA A 85 -3.27 12.26 30.70
N LEU A 86 -2.34 11.31 30.78
CA LEU A 86 -1.98 10.41 29.68
C LEU A 86 -3.17 9.52 29.29
N ARG A 87 -3.86 8.93 30.28
CA ARG A 87 -5.03 8.09 30.03
C ARG A 87 -6.15 8.86 29.32
N LYS A 88 -6.34 10.15 29.64
CA LYS A 88 -7.33 11.02 28.99
C LYS A 88 -6.94 11.33 27.54
N SER A 89 -5.70 11.74 27.28
CA SER A 89 -5.25 12.05 25.91
C SER A 89 -5.35 10.83 24.99
N TYR A 90 -4.96 9.66 25.47
CA TYR A 90 -5.10 8.42 24.70
C TYR A 90 -6.54 7.95 24.57
N ARG A 91 -7.44 8.27 25.51
CA ARG A 91 -8.88 8.00 25.34
C ARG A 91 -9.44 8.76 24.15
N ASP A 92 -9.13 10.05 24.06
CA ASP A 92 -9.60 10.92 22.97
C ASP A 92 -9.03 10.46 21.62
N TYR A 93 -7.73 10.15 21.58
CA TYR A 93 -7.06 9.55 20.41
C TYR A 93 -7.71 8.22 19.97
N ARG A 94 -7.93 7.28 20.90
CA ARG A 94 -8.56 5.98 20.61
C ARG A 94 -10.02 6.13 20.16
N GLN A 95 -10.71 7.17 20.61
CA GLN A 95 -12.05 7.48 20.13
C GLN A 95 -12.00 8.00 18.69
N ALA A 96 -11.11 8.95 18.40
CA ALA A 96 -10.90 9.45 17.04
C ALA A 96 -10.56 8.33 16.04
N LEU A 97 -9.74 7.34 16.45
CA LEU A 97 -9.46 6.14 15.66
C LEU A 97 -10.72 5.34 15.31
N ARG A 98 -11.65 5.17 16.26
CA ARG A 98 -12.90 4.43 16.03
C ARG A 98 -13.85 5.16 15.10
N ASP A 99 -13.85 6.49 15.18
CA ASP A 99 -14.73 7.34 14.38
C ASP A 99 -14.25 7.50 12.93
N MET A 100 -13.05 7.02 12.60
CA MET A 100 -12.46 7.12 11.25
C MET A 100 -13.31 6.50 10.13
N THR A 101 -14.05 5.42 10.42
CA THR A 101 -14.91 4.77 9.40
C THR A 101 -16.14 5.61 9.05
N GLY A 102 -16.44 6.65 9.82
CA GLY A 102 -17.50 7.61 9.56
C GLY A 102 -17.02 8.89 8.88
N GLN A 103 -15.74 9.03 8.57
CA GLN A 103 -15.20 10.22 7.90
C GLN A 103 -15.70 10.34 6.45
N GLU A 104 -15.91 11.57 6.00
CA GLU A 104 -16.19 11.85 4.59
C GLU A 104 -15.00 11.42 3.73
N GLY A 105 -15.26 10.58 2.72
CA GLY A 105 -14.22 10.05 1.84
C GLY A 105 -13.64 8.69 2.25
N PHE A 106 -14.07 8.10 3.37
CA PHE A 106 -13.75 6.70 3.68
C PHE A 106 -14.25 5.78 2.55
N PRO A 107 -13.43 4.81 2.09
CA PRO A 107 -12.11 4.41 2.60
C PRO A 107 -10.91 5.02 1.84
N ARG A 108 -11.14 5.92 0.88
CA ARG A 108 -10.09 6.44 -0.03
C ARG A 108 -9.34 7.63 0.52
N ASN A 109 -10.01 8.45 1.32
CA ASN A 109 -9.45 9.65 1.93
C ASN A 109 -9.80 9.64 3.41
N VAL A 110 -8.90 9.08 4.22
CA VAL A 110 -9.09 8.92 5.67
C VAL A 110 -7.93 9.59 6.38
N VAL A 111 -8.25 10.45 7.34
CA VAL A 111 -7.26 11.13 8.17
C VAL A 111 -7.11 10.36 9.47
N PHE A 112 -5.91 9.83 9.70
CA PHE A 112 -5.57 9.21 10.98
C PHE A 112 -5.26 10.29 12.02
N PRO A 113 -5.77 10.17 13.25
CA PRO A 113 -5.38 11.07 14.32
C PRO A 113 -3.88 10.92 14.63
N GLU A 114 -3.25 12.01 15.06
CA GLU A 114 -1.87 11.96 15.52
C GLU A 114 -1.78 11.32 16.89
N MET A 115 -0.80 10.44 17.08
CA MET A 115 -0.56 9.80 18.37
C MET A 115 -0.15 10.88 19.39
N PRO A 116 -0.74 10.88 20.60
CA PRO A 116 -0.32 11.80 21.65
C PRO A 116 1.17 11.59 21.98
N ASN A 117 1.95 12.67 22.01
CA ASN A 117 3.35 12.59 22.44
C ASN A 117 3.42 12.22 23.93
N GLU A 118 4.21 11.20 24.26
CA GLU A 118 4.43 10.74 25.64
C GLU A 118 5.25 11.72 26.49
N GLN A 119 5.75 12.80 25.91
CA GLN A 119 6.71 13.72 26.54
C GLN A 119 6.07 15.07 26.86
N GLN A 120 5.31 15.18 27.96
CA GLN A 120 5.21 16.40 28.78
C GLN A 120 5.01 16.04 30.26
#